data_AF-A0A366IFD6-F1
#
_entry.id   AF-A0A366IFD6-F1
#
_cell.length_a   1.000
_cell.length_b   1.000
_cell.length_c   1.000
_cell.angle_alpha   90.00
_cell.angle_beta   90.00
_cell.angle_gamma   90.00
#
_symmetry.space_group_name_H-M   'P 1'
#
loop_
_entity.id
_entity.type
_entity.pdbx_description
1 polymer ?
#
loop_
_entity_poly.entity_id
_entity_poly.type
_entity_poly.pdbx_seq_one_letter_code
_entity_poly.pdbx_strand_id
1 'polypeptide(L)'
;MVRIISGPKGSGKTKKIIDFANEKIKETTGEIVFINDREKYREKINKSIRYVSTNDFYIYTPAVLFGFLNGLIAGNYDIDTIFVDNLVRIAKIEELDDLEELFKGIDLLSEKYDVTFIVSVTSDEPLPEEYRAYAFS
;
A
#
# COMPACT_ATOMS: atom_id res chain seq x y z
N MET A 1 12.12 -1.44 -0.66
CA MET A 1 11.79 -0.03 -0.99
C MET A 1 10.32 0.31 -0.72
N VAL A 2 10.06 1.45 -0.06
CA VAL A 2 8.72 2.03 0.11
C VAL A 2 8.53 3.25 -0.80
N ARG A 3 7.37 3.41 -1.44
CA ARG A 3 7.01 4.62 -2.21
C ARG A 3 5.61 5.11 -1.89
N ILE A 4 5.41 6.43 -1.91
CA ILE A 4 4.17 7.11 -1.54
C ILE A 4 3.65 7.97 -2.68
N ILE A 5 2.41 7.72 -3.08
CA ILE A 5 1.60 8.58 -3.95
C ILE A 5 0.73 9.46 -3.04
N SER A 6 1.08 10.74 -2.89
CA SER A 6 0.34 11.69 -2.05
C SER A 6 -0.40 12.76 -2.84
N GLY A 7 -1.33 13.45 -2.17
CA GLY A 7 -2.06 14.59 -2.71
C GLY A 7 -3.48 14.70 -2.18
N PRO A 8 -4.19 15.79 -2.53
CA PRO A 8 -5.51 16.09 -1.97
C PRO A 8 -6.58 15.09 -2.42
N LYS A 9 -7.73 15.11 -1.76
CA LYS A 9 -8.87 14.28 -2.16
C LYS A 9 -9.30 14.63 -3.60
N GLY A 10 -9.49 13.62 -4.45
CA GLY A 10 -9.89 13.82 -5.84
C GLY A 10 -8.74 14.02 -6.84
N SER A 11 -7.47 14.05 -6.41
CA SER A 11 -6.30 14.22 -7.30
C SER A 11 -5.97 13.01 -8.21
N GLY A 12 -6.83 11.99 -8.28
CA GLY A 12 -6.63 10.83 -9.14
C GLY A 12 -5.70 9.73 -8.60
N LYS A 13 -5.27 9.78 -7.33
CA LYS A 13 -4.35 8.80 -6.72
C LYS A 13 -4.76 7.34 -6.93
N THR A 14 -6.03 7.02 -6.69
CA THR A 14 -6.57 5.65 -6.89
C THR A 14 -6.40 5.20 -8.34
N LYS A 15 -6.61 6.08 -9.32
CA LYS A 15 -6.36 5.74 -10.71
C LYS A 15 -4.86 5.51 -10.95
N LYS A 16 -4.01 6.42 -10.47
CA LYS A 16 -2.54 6.33 -10.63
C LYS A 16 -1.97 5.04 -10.04
N ILE A 17 -2.38 4.65 -8.83
CA ILE A 17 -1.89 3.43 -8.17
C ILE A 17 -2.40 2.15 -8.84
N ILE A 18 -3.65 2.13 -9.33
CA ILE A 18 -4.22 1.02 -10.12
C ILE A 18 -3.47 0.88 -11.45
N ASP A 19 -3.31 1.98 -12.17
CA ASP A 19 -2.59 2.01 -13.46
C ASP A 19 -1.16 1.51 -13.25
N PHE A 20 -0.48 1.94 -12.18
CA PHE A 20 0.87 1.49 -11.89
C PHE A 20 0.95 0.00 -11.55
N ALA A 21 0.02 -0.53 -10.74
CA ALA A 21 -0.02 -1.96 -10.45
C ALA A 21 -0.21 -2.81 -11.73
N ASN A 22 -1.11 -2.36 -12.62
CA ASN A 22 -1.39 -3.03 -13.90
C ASN A 22 -0.23 -2.96 -14.90
N GLU A 23 0.61 -1.92 -14.85
CA GLU A 23 1.84 -1.87 -15.64
C GLU A 23 2.92 -2.76 -15.01
N LYS A 24 3.09 -2.69 -13.69
CA LYS A 24 4.11 -3.43 -12.94
C LYS A 24 3.99 -4.94 -13.13
N ILE A 25 2.78 -5.50 -13.12
CA ILE A 25 2.57 -6.95 -13.30
C ILE A 25 3.07 -7.48 -14.65
N LYS A 26 3.25 -6.63 -15.68
CA LYS A 26 3.73 -7.06 -17.01
C LYS A 26 5.22 -7.44 -17.00
N GLU A 27 5.98 -6.90 -16.05
CA GLU A 27 7.42 -7.11 -15.90
C GLU A 27 7.78 -7.89 -14.62
N THR A 28 6.80 -8.18 -13.77
CA THR A 28 7.03 -8.83 -12.47
C THR A 28 7.03 -10.34 -12.62
N THR A 29 8.04 -11.00 -12.03
CA THR A 29 8.12 -12.47 -12.00
C THR A 29 7.43 -13.09 -10.79
N GLY A 30 7.37 -12.36 -9.67
CA GLY A 30 6.70 -12.79 -8.43
C GLY A 30 5.23 -12.37 -8.32
N GLU A 31 4.67 -12.48 -7.12
CA GLU A 31 3.29 -12.08 -6.82
C GLU A 31 3.19 -10.57 -6.58
N ILE A 32 2.16 -9.93 -7.16
CA ILE A 32 1.71 -8.60 -6.76
C ILE A 32 0.42 -8.71 -5.97
N VAL A 33 0.37 -8.06 -4.82
CA VAL A 33 -0.83 -7.94 -3.99
C VAL A 33 -1.33 -6.50 -4.01
N PHE A 34 -2.63 -6.31 -4.22
CA PHE A 34 -3.30 -5.02 -4.21
C PHE A 34 -4.36 -4.97 -3.11
N ILE A 35 -4.15 -4.13 -2.10
CA ILE A 35 -4.99 -3.99 -0.91
C ILE A 35 -5.86 -2.72 -1.05
N ASN A 36 -7.18 -2.88 -0.90
CA ASN A 36 -8.15 -1.78 -0.99
C ASN A 36 -9.42 -2.07 -0.18
N ASP A 37 -10.17 -1.05 0.19
CA ASP A 37 -11.46 -1.12 0.90
C ASP A 37 -12.68 -1.05 -0.05
N ARG A 38 -12.49 -1.05 -1.37
CA ARG A 38 -13.57 -0.84 -2.35
C ARG A 38 -13.61 -1.88 -3.47
N GLU A 39 -14.51 -2.85 -3.33
CA GLU A 39 -14.69 -3.97 -4.29
C GLU A 39 -14.84 -3.55 -5.76
N LYS A 40 -15.48 -2.41 -6.05
CA LYS A 40 -15.63 -1.91 -7.42
C LYS A 40 -14.30 -1.71 -8.18
N TYR A 41 -13.17 -1.65 -7.47
CA TYR A 41 -11.85 -1.52 -8.10
C TYR A 41 -11.22 -2.86 -8.45
N ARG A 42 -11.71 -3.98 -7.90
CA ARG A 42 -11.25 -5.33 -8.27
C ARG A 42 -11.35 -5.56 -9.78
N GLU A 43 -12.44 -5.11 -10.41
CA GLU A 43 -12.64 -5.23 -11.86
C GLU A 43 -11.66 -4.40 -12.70
N LYS A 44 -11.00 -3.41 -12.09
CA LYS A 44 -9.99 -2.56 -12.75
C LYS A 44 -8.57 -3.07 -12.60
N ILE A 45 -8.38 -4.10 -11.80
CA ILE A 45 -7.08 -4.70 -11.50
C ILE A 45 -6.88 -5.90 -12.42
N ASN A 46 -5.67 -6.04 -12.97
CA ASN A 46 -5.29 -7.19 -13.76
C ASN A 46 -5.51 -8.48 -12.96
N LYS A 47 -6.08 -9.51 -13.59
CA LYS A 47 -6.43 -10.77 -12.92
C LYS A 47 -5.24 -11.53 -12.34
N SER A 48 -4.02 -11.27 -12.83
CA SER A 48 -2.78 -11.83 -12.27
C SER A 48 -2.34 -11.15 -10.98
N ILE A 49 -2.93 -10.02 -10.63
CA ILE A 49 -2.68 -9.31 -9.36
C ILE A 49 -3.69 -9.82 -8.34
N ARG A 50 -3.20 -10.23 -7.17
CA ARG A 50 -4.04 -10.66 -6.07
C ARG A 50 -4.71 -9.45 -5.42
N TYR A 51 -6.02 -9.29 -5.62
CA TYR A 51 -6.80 -8.27 -4.93
C TYR A 51 -7.22 -8.75 -3.54
N VAL A 52 -6.94 -7.95 -2.52
CA VAL A 52 -7.34 -8.16 -1.13
C VAL A 52 -8.26 -7.02 -0.68
N SER A 53 -9.46 -7.40 -0.22
CA SER A 53 -10.38 -6.47 0.42
C SER A 53 -10.06 -6.33 1.90
N THR A 54 -9.86 -5.11 2.38
CA THR A 54 -9.67 -4.88 3.82
C THR A 54 -10.95 -5.14 4.61
N ASN A 55 -12.11 -5.06 3.95
CA ASN A 55 -13.41 -5.31 4.58
C ASN A 55 -13.61 -6.79 4.95
N ASP A 56 -13.15 -7.70 4.08
CA ASP A 56 -13.29 -9.15 4.27
C ASP A 56 -12.46 -9.66 5.47
N PHE A 57 -11.37 -8.96 5.80
CA PHE A 57 -10.42 -9.35 6.86
C PHE A 57 -10.40 -8.39 8.05
N TYR A 58 -11.34 -7.45 8.11
CA TYR A 58 -11.48 -6.48 9.20
C TYR A 58 -10.21 -5.66 9.49
N ILE A 59 -9.49 -5.26 8.43
CA ILE A 59 -8.22 -4.52 8.54
C ILE A 59 -8.53 -3.02 8.70
N TYR A 60 -8.58 -2.56 9.95
CA TYR A 60 -9.08 -1.22 10.29
C TYR A 60 -8.24 -0.43 11.30
N THR A 61 -7.07 -0.92 11.69
CA THR A 61 -6.15 -0.19 12.58
C THR A 61 -4.72 -0.30 12.04
N PRO A 62 -3.79 0.57 12.46
CA PRO A 62 -2.40 0.51 12.00
C PRO A 62 -1.76 -0.82 12.39
N ALA A 63 -1.96 -1.25 13.64
CA ALA A 63 -1.44 -2.53 14.15
C ALA A 63 -2.02 -3.74 13.39
N VAL A 64 -3.32 -3.75 13.07
CA VAL A 64 -3.94 -4.86 12.32
C VAL A 64 -3.42 -4.88 10.88
N LEU A 65 -3.29 -3.73 10.24
CA LEU A 65 -2.69 -3.65 8.90
C LEU A 65 -1.24 -4.16 8.93
N PHE A 66 -0.43 -3.70 9.88
CA PHE A 66 0.95 -4.15 10.00
C PHE A 66 1.06 -5.67 10.23
N GLY A 67 0.25 -6.21 11.13
CA GLY A 67 0.16 -7.66 11.36
C GLY A 67 -0.28 -8.43 10.12
N PHE A 68 -1.23 -7.88 9.35
CA PHE A 68 -1.66 -8.47 8.09
C PHE A 68 -0.54 -8.50 7.04
N LEU A 69 0.23 -7.42 6.89
CA LEU A 69 1.38 -7.37 5.98
C LEU A 69 2.45 -8.40 6.37
N ASN A 70 2.75 -8.53 7.66
CA ASN A 70 3.64 -9.58 8.17
C ASN A 70 3.15 -10.98 7.80
N GLY A 71 1.86 -11.27 8.06
CA GLY A 71 1.27 -12.58 7.76
C GLY A 71 1.22 -12.88 6.26
N LEU A 72 0.95 -11.88 5.43
CA LEU A 72 0.93 -11.99 3.98
C LEU A 72 2.31 -12.40 3.43
N ILE A 73 3.37 -11.73 3.88
CA ILE A 73 4.76 -12.06 3.49
C ILE A 73 5.19 -13.42 4.08
N ALA A 74 4.88 -13.69 5.35
CA ALA A 74 5.21 -14.96 5.97
C ALA A 74 4.51 -16.15 5.30
N GLY A 75 3.32 -15.93 4.72
CA GLY A 75 2.57 -16.93 3.97
C GLY A 75 3.04 -17.12 2.52
N ASN A 76 3.71 -16.12 1.93
CA ASN A 76 4.25 -16.21 0.59
C ASN A 76 5.51 -15.33 0.42
N TYR A 77 6.68 -15.97 0.38
CA TYR A 77 7.96 -15.28 0.17
C TYR A 77 8.23 -14.88 -1.30
N ASP A 78 7.35 -15.26 -2.23
CA ASP A 78 7.45 -14.87 -3.65
C ASP A 78 6.74 -13.53 -3.95
N ILE A 79 6.27 -12.82 -2.92
CA ILE A 79 5.66 -11.50 -3.10
C ILE A 79 6.74 -10.49 -3.51
N ASP A 80 6.58 -9.92 -4.70
CA ASP A 80 7.46 -8.87 -5.23
C ASP A 80 7.01 -7.48 -4.77
N THR A 81 5.71 -7.18 -4.95
CA THR A 81 5.17 -5.84 -4.68
C THR A 81 3.83 -5.89 -3.97
N ILE A 82 3.67 -5.05 -2.94
CA ILE A 82 2.41 -4.81 -2.24
C ILE A 82 1.95 -3.36 -2.47
N PHE A 83 0.75 -3.21 -3.03
CA PHE A 83 0.06 -1.94 -3.20
C PHE A 83 -0.98 -1.73 -2.11
N VAL A 84 -1.03 -0.54 -1.50
CA VAL A 84 -2.06 -0.17 -0.51
C VAL A 84 -2.68 1.19 -0.87
N ASP A 85 -3.91 1.20 -1.35
CA ASP A 85 -4.59 2.45 -1.73
C ASP A 85 -5.41 3.05 -0.59
N ASN A 86 -5.14 4.30 -0.22
CA ASN A 86 -5.71 5.04 0.90
C ASN A 86 -5.31 4.47 2.26
N LEU A 87 -4.00 4.32 2.48
CA LEU A 87 -3.40 3.77 3.70
C LEU A 87 -4.02 4.33 4.98
N VAL A 88 -4.03 5.67 5.13
CA VAL A 88 -4.59 6.38 6.29
C VAL A 88 -6.07 6.05 6.51
N ARG A 89 -6.87 5.94 5.43
CA ARG A 89 -8.29 5.61 5.53
C ARG A 89 -8.50 4.15 5.96
N ILE A 90 -7.77 3.22 5.35
CA ILE A 90 -7.88 1.78 5.63
C ILE A 90 -7.50 1.51 7.09
N ALA A 91 -6.33 2.02 7.51
CA ALA A 91 -5.81 1.81 8.85
C ALA A 91 -6.43 2.73 9.91
N LYS A 92 -7.38 3.61 9.53
CA LYS A 92 -8.02 4.61 10.41
C LYS A 92 -7.00 5.35 11.27
N ILE A 93 -5.95 5.83 10.62
CA ILE A 93 -4.88 6.59 11.29
C ILE A 93 -5.41 8.00 11.57
N GLU A 94 -5.41 8.37 12.85
CA GLU A 94 -5.81 9.71 13.32
C GLU A 94 -4.59 10.52 13.78
N GLU A 95 -3.60 9.84 14.39
CA GLU A 95 -2.39 10.45 14.92
C GLU A 95 -1.20 10.31 13.95
N LEU A 96 -0.33 11.33 13.90
CA LEU A 96 0.87 11.30 13.06
C LEU A 96 1.87 10.25 13.54
N ASP A 97 1.99 10.06 14.86
CA ASP A 97 2.90 9.08 15.47
C ASP A 97 2.55 7.64 15.02
N ASP A 98 1.25 7.31 14.90
CA ASP A 98 0.80 6.01 14.39
C ASP A 98 1.19 5.81 12.91
N LEU A 99 1.13 6.89 12.12
CA LEU A 99 1.55 6.86 10.71
C LEU A 99 3.06 6.59 10.61
N GLU A 100 3.85 7.30 11.41
CA GLU A 100 5.30 7.16 11.47
C GLU A 100 5.72 5.75 11.89
N GLU A 101 5.12 5.21 12.96
CA GLU A 101 5.42 3.85 13.43
C GLU A 101 5.09 2.80 12.38
N LEU A 102 3.93 2.94 11.72
CA LEU A 102 3.54 2.05 10.63
C LEU A 102 4.53 2.11 9.47
N PHE A 103 4.95 3.31 9.04
CA PHE A 103 5.93 3.44 7.96
C PHE A 103 7.29 2.87 8.32
N LYS A 104 7.80 3.12 9.54
CA LYS A 104 9.04 2.51 10.04
C LYS A 104 8.95 0.98 10.00
N GLY A 105 7.82 0.41 10.42
CA GLY A 105 7.58 -1.03 10.35
C GLY A 105 7.56 -1.56 8.90
N ILE A 106 6.87 -0.87 7.99
CA ILE A 106 6.81 -1.25 6.57
C ILE A 106 8.20 -1.20 5.94
N ASP A 107 9.01 -0.19 6.25
CA ASP A 107 10.37 -0.05 5.72
C ASP A 107 11.27 -1.22 6.16
N LEU A 108 11.19 -1.60 7.44
CA LEU A 108 11.89 -2.78 7.95
C LEU A 108 11.47 -4.09 7.25
N LEU A 109 10.17 -4.28 6.98
CA LEU A 109 9.70 -5.44 6.20
C LEU A 109 10.23 -5.39 4.77
N SER A 110 10.21 -4.21 4.17
CA SER A 110 10.62 -3.96 2.81
C SER A 110 12.08 -4.32 2.59
N GLU A 111 12.97 -3.90 3.49
CA GLU A 111 14.40 -4.22 3.44
C GLU A 111 14.67 -5.70 3.74
N LYS A 112 14.02 -6.25 4.77
CA LYS A 112 14.28 -7.62 5.23
C LYS A 112 13.88 -8.68 4.20
N TYR A 113 12.77 -8.47 3.50
CA TYR A 113 12.19 -9.46 2.60
C TYR A 113 12.28 -9.09 1.13
N ASP A 114 12.97 -7.98 0.80
CA ASP A 114 13.10 -7.44 -0.57
C ASP A 114 11.74 -7.22 -1.26
N VAL A 115 10.74 -6.78 -0.49
CA VAL A 115 9.39 -6.50 -0.98
C VAL A 115 9.24 -5.02 -1.26
N THR A 116 8.73 -4.65 -2.44
CA THR A 116 8.41 -3.25 -2.74
C THR A 116 7.03 -2.89 -2.20
N PHE A 117 6.92 -1.79 -1.47
CA PHE A 117 5.64 -1.24 -1.03
C PHE A 117 5.30 0.03 -1.77
N ILE A 118 4.09 0.12 -2.32
CA ILE A 118 3.57 1.32 -2.96
C ILE A 118 2.27 1.70 -2.28
N VAL A 119 2.24 2.84 -1.60
CA VAL A 119 1.07 3.28 -0.83
C VAL A 119 0.52 4.59 -1.35
N SER A 120 -0.79 4.78 -1.24
CA SER A 120 -1.41 6.08 -1.49
C SER A 120 -1.90 6.72 -0.20
N VAL A 121 -1.58 8.01 -0.03
CA VAL A 121 -1.96 8.81 1.14
C VAL A 121 -2.75 10.03 0.66
N THR A 122 -3.91 10.27 1.27
CA THR A 122 -4.65 11.51 1.03
C THR A 122 -4.22 12.52 2.08
N SER A 123 -3.68 13.65 1.62
CA SER A 123 -3.28 14.78 2.45
C SER A 123 -3.50 16.05 1.64
N ASP A 124 -4.11 17.07 2.25
CA ASP A 124 -4.26 18.39 1.64
C ASP A 124 -2.99 19.23 1.78
N GLU A 125 -2.13 18.86 2.73
CA GLU A 125 -0.79 19.42 2.91
C GLU A 125 0.27 18.50 2.29
N PRO A 126 1.44 19.06 1.88
CA PRO A 126 2.60 18.24 1.54
C PRO A 126 2.93 17.28 2.69
N LEU A 127 3.34 16.06 2.36
CA LEU A 127 3.83 15.16 3.39
C LEU A 127 5.03 15.78 4.12
N PRO A 128 5.20 15.51 5.43
CA PRO A 128 6.38 15.92 6.18
C PRO A 128 7.68 15.55 5.47
N GLU A 129 8.74 16.33 5.69
CA GLU A 129 9.98 16.25 4.91
C GLU A 129 10.64 14.87 4.96
N GLU A 130 10.55 14.20 6.10
CA GLU A 130 10.97 12.81 6.30
C GLU A 130 10.33 11.80 5.32
N TYR A 131 9.13 12.08 4.80
CA TYR A 131 8.47 11.22 3.83
C TYR A 131 8.87 11.51 2.39
N ARG A 132 9.63 12.58 2.13
CA ARG A 132 10.07 12.91 0.76
C ARG A 132 10.99 11.84 0.18
N ALA A 133 11.75 11.13 1.01
CA ALA A 133 12.57 10.00 0.58
C ALA A 133 11.74 8.89 -0.08
N TYR A 134 10.46 8.77 0.32
CA TYR A 134 9.52 7.81 -0.24
C TYR A 134 8.69 8.39 -1.39
N ALA A 135 8.88 9.65 -1.81
CA ALA A 135 7.99 10.27 -2.79
C ALA A 135 7.99 9.51 -4.14
N PHE A 136 6.80 9.21 -4.64
CA PHE A 136 6.63 8.57 -5.94
C PHE A 136 6.81 9.59 -7.07
N SER A 137 8.00 9.58 -7.70
CA SER A 137 8.29 10.34 -8.91
C SER A 137 7.47 9.84 -10.09
#